data_AF-A0A1F6DIS9-F1
#
_entry.id   AF-A0A1F6DIS9-F1
#
_cell.length_a   1.000
_cell.length_b   1.000
_cell.length_c   1.000
_cell.angle_alpha   90.00
_cell.angle_beta   90.00
_cell.angle_gamma   90.00
#
_symmetry.space_group_name_H-M   'P 1'
#
loop_
_entity.id
_entity.type
_entity.pdbx_description
1 polymer ?
#
loop_
_entity_poly.entity_id
_entity_poly.type
_entity_poly.pdbx_seq_one_letter_code
_entity_poly.pdbx_strand_id
1 'polypeptide(L)' 'MNTENKKTLQEILAELKEISAWFDGQEEIDVEAALAKVKDGAQLVKEGKALLAGLENQFTELQNDLA' A
#
# COMPACT_ATOMS: atom_id res chain seq x y z
N MET A 1 -2.39 0.29 -25.13
CA MET A 1 -2.93 1.02 -23.96
C MET A 1 -1.83 1.04 -22.93
N ASN A 2 -1.18 2.19 -22.71
CA ASN A 2 -0.19 2.32 -21.64
C ASN A 2 -0.96 2.52 -20.34
N THR A 3 -1.38 1.43 -19.73
CA THR A 3 -1.79 1.43 -18.32
C THR A 3 -0.51 1.62 -17.51
N GLU A 4 -0.30 2.84 -17.02
CA GLU A 4 0.70 3.12 -15.99
C GLU A 4 0.56 2.05 -14.89
N ASN A 5 1.67 1.41 -14.50
CA ASN A 5 1.75 0.32 -13.52
C ASN A 5 1.24 0.77 -12.13
N LYS A 6 -0.08 0.90 -11.95
CA LYS A 6 -0.70 1.07 -10.64
C LYS A 6 -0.68 -0.27 -9.94
N LYS A 7 -0.03 -0.32 -8.78
CA LYS A 7 0.01 -1.49 -7.90
C LYS A 7 -1.41 -1.87 -7.47
N THR A 8 -1.66 -3.17 -7.37
CA THR A 8 -2.85 -3.74 -6.75
C THR A 8 -2.75 -3.69 -5.23
N LEU A 9 -3.89 -3.83 -4.53
CA LEU A 9 -3.90 -3.89 -3.07
C LEU A 9 -3.06 -5.07 -2.54
N GLN A 10 -3.05 -6.20 -3.24
CA GLN A 10 -2.25 -7.36 -2.88
C GLN A 10 -0.74 -7.07 -2.95
N GLU A 11 -0.28 -6.40 -4.01
CA GLU A 11 1.12 -6.00 -4.16
C GLU A 11 1.54 -4.99 -3.09
N ILE A 12 0.69 -3.99 -2.80
CA ILE A 12 0.94 -3.02 -1.72
C ILE A 12 1.10 -3.73 -0.36
N LEU A 13 0.21 -4.68 -0.05
CA LEU A 13 0.28 -5.45 1.19
C LEU A 13 1.51 -6.37 1.24
N ALA A 14 1.96 -6.91 0.10
CA ALA A 14 3.18 -7.70 0.04
C ALA A 14 4.41 -6.84 0.35
N GLU A 15 4.53 -5.66 -0.27
CA GLU A 15 5.66 -4.75 -0.04
C GLU A 15 5.68 -4.19 1.38
N LEU A 16 4.52 -3.88 1.97
CA LEU A 16 4.44 -3.49 3.37
C LEU A 16 4.95 -4.60 4.32
N LYS A 17 4.66 -5.87 4.00
CA LYS A 17 5.20 -7.01 4.75
C LYS A 17 6.71 -7.14 4.58
N GLU A 18 7.23 -6.91 3.38
CA GLU A 18 8.67 -6.91 3.14
C GLU A 18 9.39 -5.79 3.92
N ILE A 19 8.79 -4.60 4.00
CA ILE A 19 9.31 -3.51 4.83
C ILE A 19 9.32 -3.92 6.32
N SER A 20 8.23 -4.50 6.83
CA SER A 20 8.18 -4.99 8.21
C SER A 20 9.25 -6.06 8.47
N ALA A 21 9.36 -7.04 7.58
CA ALA A 21 10.35 -8.11 7.70
C ALA A 21 11.79 -7.60 7.63
N TRP A 22 12.03 -6.54 6.85
CA TRP A 22 13.32 -5.87 6.83
C TRP A 22 13.67 -5.31 8.21
N PHE A 23 12.75 -4.63 8.87
CA PHE A 23 12.95 -4.09 10.23
C PHE A 23 13.20 -5.19 11.26
N ASP A 24 12.42 -6.27 11.21
CA ASP A 24 12.53 -7.40 12.15
C ASP A 24 13.87 -8.15 12.03
N GLY A 25 14.52 -8.06 10.86
CA GLY A 25 15.81 -8.70 10.58
C GLY A 25 17.05 -7.89 10.96
N GLN A 26 16.91 -6.68 11.53
CA GLN A 26 18.06 -5.84 11.86
C GLN A 26 18.53 -6.06 13.31
N GLU A 27 19.79 -6.44 13.49
CA GLU A 27 20.44 -6.54 14.82
C GLU A 27 20.92 -5.15 15.30
N GLU A 28 21.49 -4.36 14.40
CA GLU A 28 21.75 -2.93 14.58
C GLU A 28 21.11 -2.16 13.41
N ILE A 29 20.45 -1.05 13.72
CA ILE A 29 19.68 -0.31 12.72
C ILE A 29 20.44 0.92 12.22
N ASP A 30 20.67 0.98 10.91
CA ASP A 30 21.07 2.20 10.24
C ASP A 30 19.87 3.15 10.18
N VAL A 31 20.01 4.33 10.80
CA VAL A 31 18.93 5.32 10.94
C VAL A 31 18.53 5.92 9.58
N GLU A 32 19.49 6.13 8.67
CA GLU A 32 19.20 6.69 7.34
C GLU A 32 18.42 5.68 6.49
N ALA A 33 18.84 4.41 6.53
CA ALA A 33 18.12 3.33 5.87
C ALA A 33 16.72 3.11 6.47
N ALA A 34 16.61 3.14 7.80
CA ALA A 34 15.32 3.04 8.49
C ALA A 34 14.37 4.17 8.08
N LEU A 35 14.86 5.41 8.01
CA LEU A 35 14.05 6.56 7.58
C LEU A 35 13.56 6.41 6.13
N ALA A 36 14.40 5.90 5.24
CA ALA A 36 14.01 5.60 3.86
C ALA A 36 12.89 4.55 3.81
N LYS A 37 13.02 3.44 4.56
CA LYS A 37 12.01 2.38 4.62
C LYS A 37 10.67 2.85 5.18
N VAL A 38 10.69 3.71 6.21
CA VAL A 38 9.47 4.32 6.75
C VAL A 38 8.79 5.20 5.70
N LYS A 39 9.57 5.97 4.93
CA LYS A 39 9.02 6.83 3.86
C LYS A 39 8.36 6.00 2.76
N ASP A 40 9.00 4.91 2.34
CA ASP A 40 8.45 3.97 1.35
C ASP A 40 7.15 3.34 1.86
N GLY A 41 7.15 2.88 3.12
CA GLY A 41 5.95 2.32 3.76
C GLY A 41 4.81 3.33 3.87
N ALA A 42 5.10 4.59 4.23
CA ALA A 42 4.11 5.64 4.30
C ALA A 42 3.46 5.93 2.94
N GLN A 43 4.26 5.90 1.86
CA GLN A 43 3.75 6.05 0.50
C GLN A 43 2.85 4.87 0.10
N LEU A 44 3.25 3.64 0.39
CA LEU A 44 2.44 2.44 0.14
C LEU A 44 1.10 2.46 0.89
N VAL A 45 1.10 2.87 2.17
CA VAL A 45 -0.13 3.02 2.95
C VAL A 45 -1.06 4.07 2.32
N LYS A 46 -0.50 5.19 1.84
CA LYS A 46 -1.29 6.24 1.18
C LYS A 46 -1.95 5.71 -0.10
N GLU A 47 -1.20 4.96 -0.92
CA GLU A 47 -1.72 4.35 -2.14
C GLU A 47 -2.79 3.31 -1.83
N GLY A 48 -2.56 2.43 -0.85
CA GLY A 48 -3.52 1.41 -0.43
C GLY A 48 -4.84 2.01 0.05
N LYS A 49 -4.80 3.10 0.83
CA LYS A 49 -5.99 3.83 1.26
C LYS A 49 -6.78 4.42 0.09
N ALA A 50 -6.09 4.97 -0.91
CA ALA A 50 -6.74 5.52 -2.09
C ALA A 50 -7.43 4.43 -2.92
N LEU A 51 -6.80 3.25 -3.05
CA LEU A 51 -7.41 2.10 -3.72
C LEU A 51 -8.66 1.61 -2.99
N LEU A 52 -8.59 1.47 -1.66
CA LEU A 52 -9.72 1.06 -0.84
C LEU A 52 -10.91 2.02 -0.97
N ALA A 53 -10.66 3.33 -0.88
CA ALA A 53 -11.70 4.34 -1.08
C ALA A 53 -12.36 4.23 -2.47
N GLY A 54 -11.57 3.93 -3.51
CA GLY A 54 -12.09 3.68 -4.85
C GLY A 54 -13.01 2.45 -4.92
N LEU A 55 -12.65 1.37 -4.23
CA LEU A 55 -13.45 0.15 -4.14
C LEU A 55 -14.74 0.37 -3.34
N GLU A 56 -14.67 1.10 -2.22
CA GLU A 56 -15.84 1.47 -1.40
C GLU A 56 -16.86 2.29 -2.20
N ASN A 57 -16.38 3.23 -3.03
CA ASN A 57 -17.25 4.01 -3.92
C ASN A 57 -17.95 3.11 -4.95
N GLN A 58 -17.21 2.23 -5.62
CA GLN A 58 -17.79 1.28 -6.60
C GLN A 58 -18.81 0.35 -5.95
N PHE A 59 -18.55 -0.11 -4.73
CA PHE A 59 -19.49 -0.94 -3.99
C PHE A 59 -20.77 -0.16 -3.64
N THR A 60 -20.63 1.10 -3.23
CA THR A 60 -21.76 1.99 -2.94
C THR A 60 -22.63 2.25 -4.18
N GLU A 61 -22.00 2.49 -5.33
CA GLU A 61 -22.71 2.65 -6.61
C GLU A 61 -23.51 1.39 -6.97
N LEU A 62 -22.89 0.21 -6.84
CA LEU A 62 -23.57 -1.06 -7.08
C LEU A 62 -24.77 -1.27 -6.15
N GLN A 63 -24.66 -0.88 -4.88
CA GLN A 63 -25.78 -0.98 -3.93
C GLN A 63 -26.94 -0.06 -4.34
N ASN A 64 -26.66 1.13 -4.86
CA ASN A 64 -27.69 2.05 -5.34
C ASN A 64 -28.37 1.54 -6.62
N ASP A 65 -27.63 0.89 -7.52
CA ASP A 65 -28.19 0.30 -8.75
C ASP A 65 -29.11 -0.89 -8.47
N LEU A 66 -28.92 -1.58 -7.33
CA LEU A 66 -29.72 -2.74 -6.91
C LEU A 66 -30.91 -2.37 -6.02
N ALA A 67 -31.02 -1.12 -5.55
CA ALA A 67 -32.07 -0.63 -4.66
C ALA A 67 -33.28 -0.08 -5.44
#